data_AF-A0AAD9TQ06-F1
#
_entry.id   AF-A0AAD9TQ06-F1
#
_cell.length_a   1.000
_cell.length_b   1.000
_cell.length_c   1.000
_cell.angle_alpha   90.00
_cell.angle_beta   90.00
_cell.angle_gamma   90.00
#
_symmetry.space_group_name_H-M   'P 1'
#
loop_
_entity.id
_entity.type
_entity.pdbx_description
1 polymer ?
#
loop_
_entity_poly.entity_id
_entity_poly.type
_entity_poly.pdbx_seq_one_letter_code
_entity_poly.pdbx_strand_id
1 'polypeptide(L)' 'MAAAQAEKREEKKFSMWDLPDVPDKLPPHLEFARTRVQCNLDAPVHTEGIIYSGAYASMGVDNSVQLDFYQENF' A
#
# COMPACT_ATOMS: atom_id res chain seq x y z
N MET A 1 -9.81 35.39 -47.29
CA MET A 1 -10.12 35.20 -45.86
C MET A 1 -9.99 33.73 -45.54
N ALA A 2 -9.09 33.37 -44.63
CA ALA A 2 -9.14 32.19 -43.75
C ALA A 2 -7.72 31.92 -43.25
N ALA A 3 -7.35 32.56 -42.13
CA ALA A 3 -6.16 32.19 -41.39
C ALA A 3 -6.50 30.93 -40.58
N ALA A 4 -5.88 29.80 -40.92
CA ALA A 4 -5.94 28.58 -40.14
C ALA A 4 -5.18 28.79 -38.83
N GLN A 5 -5.90 28.89 -37.72
CA GLN A 5 -5.31 28.95 -36.39
C GLN A 5 -5.01 27.52 -35.93
N ALA A 6 -3.72 27.20 -35.81
CA ALA A 6 -3.25 25.96 -35.22
C ALA A 6 -3.53 25.99 -33.72
N GLU A 7 -4.45 25.11 -33.29
CA GLU A 7 -4.80 24.88 -31.89
C GLU A 7 -3.59 24.21 -31.21
N LYS A 8 -2.83 24.98 -30.44
CA LYS A 8 -1.73 24.45 -29.62
C LYS A 8 -2.33 23.59 -28.52
N ARG A 9 -2.16 22.27 -28.63
CA ARG A 9 -2.46 21.31 -27.57
C ARG A 9 -1.51 21.58 -26.40
N GLU A 10 -1.97 22.31 -25.39
CA GLU A 10 -1.21 22.54 -24.18
C GLU A 10 -1.04 21.21 -23.44
N GLU A 11 0.18 20.68 -23.47
CA GLU A 11 0.58 19.58 -22.60
C GLU A 11 0.59 20.10 -21.16
N LYS A 12 -0.44 19.74 -20.40
CA LYS A 12 -0.51 20.05 -18.97
C LYS A 12 0.71 19.44 -18.30
N LYS A 13 1.62 20.30 -17.81
CA LYS A 13 2.76 19.90 -16.98
C LYS A 13 2.21 19.31 -15.69
N PHE A 14 2.24 17.99 -15.60
CA PHE A 14 1.88 17.27 -14.40
C PHE A 14 2.93 17.56 -13.33
N SER A 15 2.52 18.22 -12.24
CA SER A 15 3.39 18.49 -11.09
C SER A 15 3.47 17.24 -10.22
N MET A 16 4.69 16.79 -9.91
CA MET A 16 4.93 15.65 -9.01
C MET A 16 4.46 15.93 -7.56
N TRP A 17 4.26 17.20 -7.20
CA TRP A 17 3.83 17.62 -5.87
C TRP A 17 2.30 17.64 -5.69
N ASP A 18 1.55 17.52 -6.78
CA ASP A 18 0.08 17.46 -6.76
C ASP A 18 -0.43 16.01 -6.65
N LEU A 19 0.47 15.03 -6.47
CA LEU A 19 0.06 13.66 -6.19
C LEU A 19 -0.47 13.57 -4.76
N PRO A 20 -1.57 12.83 -4.55
CA PRO A 20 -1.99 12.49 -3.21
C PRO A 20 -0.85 11.76 -2.50
N ASP A 21 -0.64 12.10 -1.23
CA ASP A 21 0.33 11.43 -0.39
C ASP A 21 0.02 9.93 -0.35
N VAL A 22 1.07 9.12 -0.32
CA VAL A 22 1.01 7.65 -0.46
C VAL A 22 -0.08 7.09 0.46
N PRO A 23 -0.91 6.12 0.00
CA PRO A 23 -2.00 5.60 0.82
C PRO A 23 -1.48 5.06 2.16
N ASP A 24 -2.09 5.54 3.26
CA ASP A 24 -1.75 5.19 4.66
C ASP A 24 -1.92 3.69 5.01
N LYS A 25 -2.43 2.89 4.07
CA LYS A 25 -2.85 1.51 4.31
C LYS A 25 -2.14 0.54 3.39
N LEU A 26 -1.86 -0.64 3.93
CA LEU A 26 -1.38 -1.75 3.13
C LEU A 26 -2.40 -2.08 2.03
N PRO A 27 -1.95 -2.43 0.83
CA PRO A 27 -2.86 -2.90 -0.20
C PRO A 27 -3.56 -4.19 0.27
N PRO A 28 -4.80 -4.44 -0.19
CA PRO A 28 -5.68 -5.45 0.38
C PRO A 28 -5.14 -6.89 0.31
N HIS A 29 -4.31 -7.20 -0.70
CA HIS A 29 -3.68 -8.51 -0.82
C HIS A 29 -2.58 -8.74 0.25
N LEU A 30 -1.87 -7.69 0.67
CA LEU A 30 -0.87 -7.79 1.73
C LEU A 30 -1.52 -7.80 3.13
N GLU A 31 -2.60 -7.04 3.32
CA GLU A 31 -3.38 -7.12 4.56
C GLU A 31 -3.96 -8.53 4.76
N PHE A 32 -4.48 -9.13 3.69
CA PHE A 32 -4.98 -10.50 3.71
C PHE A 32 -3.88 -11.49 4.07
N ALA A 33 -2.73 -11.43 3.39
CA ALA A 33 -1.60 -12.31 3.66
C ALA A 33 -1.02 -12.16 5.07
N ARG A 34 -1.08 -10.96 5.67
CA ARG A 34 -0.60 -10.72 7.04
C ARG A 34 -1.53 -11.31 8.10
N THR A 35 -2.84 -11.25 7.87
CA THR A 35 -3.84 -11.51 8.91
C THR A 35 -4.48 -12.89 8.81
N ARG A 36 -4.42 -13.54 7.65
CA ARG A 36 -5.15 -14.78 7.38
C ARG A 36 -4.27 -15.80 6.68
N VAL A 37 -4.48 -17.05 7.05
CA VAL A 37 -3.98 -18.21 6.32
C VAL A 37 -5.01 -18.58 5.26
N GLN A 38 -4.56 -18.79 4.02
CA GLN A 38 -5.41 -19.26 2.94
C GLN A 38 -5.29 -20.77 2.79
N CYS A 39 -6.36 -21.51 3.07
CA CYS A 39 -6.40 -22.96 2.89
C CYS A 39 -6.73 -23.32 1.44
N ASN A 40 -5.71 -23.62 0.64
CA ASN A 40 -5.89 -24.17 -0.70
C ASN A 40 -5.96 -25.71 -0.66
N LEU A 41 -6.41 -26.33 -1.76
CA LEU A 41 -6.56 -27.78 -1.89
C LEU A 41 -5.24 -28.56 -1.79
N ASP A 42 -4.14 -27.93 -2.20
CA ASP A 42 -2.79 -28.53 -2.17
C ASP A 42 -2.14 -28.33 -0.79
N ALA A 43 -1.88 -27.07 -0.43
CA ALA A 43 -1.34 -26.70 0.88
C ALA A 43 -1.86 -25.33 1.36
N PRO A 44 -1.91 -25.10 2.68
CA PRO A 44 -2.15 -23.76 3.22
C PRO A 44 -1.06 -22.78 2.81
N VAL A 45 -1.46 -21.57 2.45
CA VAL A 45 -0.60 -20.46 2.03
C VAL A 45 -0.68 -19.34 3.08
N HIS A 46 0.39 -18.54 3.22
CA HIS A 46 0.53 -17.51 4.26
C HIS A 46 0.54 -18.07 5.68
N THR A 47 1.18 -19.24 5.86
CA THR A 47 1.34 -19.87 7.17
C THR A 47 2.42 -19.21 8.03
N GLU A 48 3.26 -18.39 7.42
CA GLU A 48 4.40 -17.74 8.07
C GLU A 48 3.97 -16.42 8.72
N GLY A 49 4.32 -16.26 9.99
CA GLY A 49 4.16 -15.00 10.70
C GLY A 49 5.26 -14.00 10.35
N ILE A 50 4.92 -12.72 10.28
CA ILE A 50 5.89 -11.64 10.07
C ILE A 50 6.48 -11.26 11.43
N ILE A 51 7.70 -11.74 11.71
CA ILE A 51 8.41 -11.51 12.96
C ILE A 51 9.34 -10.27 12.86
N TYR A 52 9.64 -9.83 11.63
CA TYR A 52 10.53 -8.71 11.38
C TYR A 52 9.81 -7.37 11.60
N SER A 53 10.32 -6.56 12.54
CA SER A 53 9.73 -5.27 12.91
C SER A 53 9.68 -4.26 11.76
N GLY A 54 10.67 -4.27 10.88
CA GLY A 54 10.76 -3.37 9.73
C GLY A 54 9.93 -3.79 8.52
N ALA A 55 9.17 -4.88 8.61
CA ALA A 55 8.28 -5.28 7.53
C ALA A 55 7.27 -4.15 7.28
N TYR A 56 7.03 -3.81 6.02
CA TYR A 56 6.05 -2.78 5.62
C TYR A 56 6.28 -1.37 6.19
N ALA A 57 7.48 -1.06 6.70
CA ALA A 57 7.80 0.27 7.23
C ALA A 57 7.68 1.38 6.17
N SER A 58 7.99 1.07 4.90
CA SER A 58 7.79 2.00 3.78
C SER A 58 6.32 2.26 3.42
N MET A 59 5.40 1.44 3.94
CA MET A 59 3.95 1.59 3.81
C MET A 59 3.32 2.09 5.12
N GLY A 60 4.12 2.63 6.04
CA GLY A 60 3.64 3.25 7.28
C GLY A 60 3.17 2.27 8.35
N VAL A 61 3.44 0.97 8.20
CA VAL A 61 3.01 -0.05 9.16
C VAL A 61 4.16 -0.41 10.08
N ASP A 62 3.95 -0.19 11.37
CA ASP A 62 4.86 -0.65 12.42
C ASP A 62 4.47 -2.08 12.85
N ASN A 63 5.42 -3.02 12.72
CA ASN A 63 5.27 -4.39 13.21
C ASN A 63 6.14 -4.64 14.46
N SER A 64 6.61 -3.59 15.14
CA SER A 64 7.32 -3.72 16.41
C SER A 64 6.39 -4.24 17.52
N VAL A 65 6.99 -4.91 18.52
CA VAL A 65 6.25 -5.37 19.69
C VAL A 65 5.94 -4.16 20.57
N GLN A 66 4.67 -3.76 20.60
CA GLN A 66 4.18 -2.71 21.48
C GLN A 66 3.41 -3.34 22.64
N LEU A 67 3.92 -3.17 23.86
CA LEU A 67 3.40 -3.86 25.05
C LEU A 67 1.95 -3.47 25.38
N ASP A 68 1.60 -2.20 25.16
CA ASP A 68 0.23 -1.70 25.39
C ASP A 68 -0.77 -2.41 24.47
N PHE A 69 -0.46 -2.48 23.16
CA PHE A 69 -1.29 -3.21 22.19
C PHE A 69 -1.35 -4.71 22.49
N TYR A 70 -0.25 -5.33 22.91
CA TYR A 70 -0.23 -6.74 23.28
C TYR A 70 -1.17 -7.00 24.46
N GLN A 71 -1.12 -6.16 25.50
CA GLN A 71 -1.98 -6.30 26.67
C GLN A 71 -3.48 -6.18 26.33
N GLU A 72 -3.85 -5.35 25.35
CA GLU A 72 -5.24 -5.18 24.92
C GLU A 72 -5.79 -6.34 24.08
N ASN A 73 -4.93 -7.08 23.36
CA ASN A 73 -5.33 -8.07 22.36
C ASN A 73 -5.08 -9.54 22.77
N PHE A 74 -4.50 -9.78 23.94
CA PHE A 74 -4.18 -11.12 24.47
C PHE A 74 -5.31 -11.67 25.36
#